data_AF-A0A1X7SKI9-F1
#
_entry.id   AF-A0A1X7SKI9-F1
#
_cell.length_a   1.000
_cell.length_b   1.000
_cell.length_c   1.000
_cell.angle_alpha   90.00
_cell.angle_beta   90.00
_cell.angle_gamma   90.00
#
_symmetry.space_group_name_H-M   'P 1'
#
loop_
_entity.id
_entity.type
_entity.pdbx_description
1 polymer ?
#
loop_
_entity_poly.entity_id
_entity_poly.type
_entity_poly.pdbx_seq_one_letter_code
_entity_poly.pdbx_strand_id
1 'polypeptide(L)'
;MELSSLTHAMKRRYMLRHVGLELFSRGGQSIFLVLSSTSKRNSLYDKLVGVKGVSLQVPDLTDATQKWQTGEISNYDYLMFLNL
;
A
#
# COMPACT_ATOMS: atom_id res chain seq x y z
N MET A 1 13.96 4.02 8.33
CA MET A 1 12.49 3.93 8.41
C MET A 1 12.16 3.03 9.59
N GLU A 2 11.47 3.56 10.60
CA GLU A 2 11.03 2.79 11.77
C GLU A 2 9.74 2.03 11.47
N LEU A 3 9.59 0.83 12.01
CA LEU A 3 8.43 -0.03 11.73
C LEU A 3 7.11 0.60 12.21
N SER A 4 7.14 1.29 13.36
CA SER A 4 6.01 2.04 13.91
C SER A 4 5.55 3.23 13.06
N SER A 5 6.40 3.68 12.13
CA SER A 5 6.07 4.79 11.23
C SER A 5 5.32 4.35 9.97
N LEU A 6 5.21 3.04 9.73
CA LEU A 6 4.53 2.49 8.56
C LEU A 6 3.03 2.78 8.60
N THR A 7 2.50 3.21 7.45
CA THR A 7 1.08 3.54 7.26
C THR A 7 0.41 2.59 6.27
N HIS A 8 1.14 2.13 5.25
CA HIS A 8 0.62 1.24 4.21
C HIS A 8 1.67 0.22 3.81
N ALA A 9 1.21 -0.99 3.49
CA ALA A 9 1.99 -2.00 2.81
C ALA A 9 1.19 -2.46 1.59
N MET A 10 1.80 -2.45 0.42
CA MET A 10 1.10 -2.68 -0.84
C MET A 10 1.78 -3.79 -1.63
N LYS A 11 0.98 -4.79 -1.98
CA LYS A 11 1.41 -5.94 -2.79
C LYS A 11 1.58 -5.47 -4.24
N ARG A 12 2.81 -5.50 -4.76
CA ARG A 12 3.16 -4.95 -6.08
C ARG A 12 3.65 -6.01 -7.06
N ARG A 13 3.71 -5.64 -8.34
CA ARG A 13 4.37 -6.40 -9.40
C ARG A 13 5.75 -5.81 -9.68
N TYR A 14 6.74 -6.65 -9.91
CA TYR A 14 8.06 -6.27 -10.44
C TYR A 14 8.37 -7.16 -11.64
N MET A 15 8.68 -6.56 -12.79
CA MET A 15 8.83 -7.29 -14.06
C MET A 15 7.63 -8.22 -14.31
N LEU A 16 6.41 -7.71 -14.11
CA LEU A 16 5.13 -8.43 -14.24
C LEU A 16 4.93 -9.64 -13.30
N ARG A 17 5.85 -9.88 -12.36
CA ARG A 17 5.76 -10.96 -11.37
C ARG A 17 5.25 -10.41 -10.03
N HIS A 18 4.39 -11.17 -9.34
CA HIS A 18 3.77 -10.81 -8.06
C HIS A 18 4.72 -10.88 -6.84
N VAL A 19 5.93 -10.35 -7.00
CA VAL A 19 7.06 -10.45 -6.07
C VAL A 19 7.45 -9.12 -5.42
N GLY A 20 6.77 -8.02 -5.78
CA GLY A 20 7.02 -6.69 -5.21
C GLY A 20 6.23 -6.46 -3.91
N LEU A 21 6.81 -5.73 -2.98
CA LEU A 21 6.15 -5.21 -1.79
C LEU A 21 6.62 -3.77 -1.56
N GLU A 22 5.69 -2.83 -1.53
CA GLU A 22 5.99 -1.43 -1.24
C GLU A 22 5.51 -1.06 0.15
N LEU A 23 6.36 -0.40 0.92
CA LEU A 23 6.08 0.03 2.29
C LEU A 23 6.11 1.55 2.34
N PHE A 24 5.05 2.17 2.85
CA PHE A 24 4.93 3.62 2.99
C PHE A 24 4.99 4.02 4.45
N SER A 25 5.72 5.10 4.74
CA SER A 25 5.82 5.71 6.06
C SER A 25 5.03 7.02 6.12
N ARG A 26 4.63 7.42 7.33
CA ARG A 26 3.95 8.70 7.61
C ARG A 26 4.75 9.92 7.13
N GLY A 27 6.08 9.79 7.01
CA GLY A 27 6.95 10.85 6.48
C GLY A 27 6.96 10.99 4.95
N GLY A 28 6.07 10.30 4.23
CA GLY A 28 6.00 10.34 2.75
C GLY A 28 7.07 9.49 2.04
N GLN A 29 7.96 8.84 2.79
CA GLN A 29 8.98 7.94 2.26
C GLN A 29 8.35 6.58 1.92
N SER A 30 8.76 5.99 0.81
CA SER A 30 8.46 4.59 0.49
C SER A 30 9.73 3.75 0.29
N ILE A 31 9.61 2.45 0.55
CA ILE A 31 10.63 1.44 0.22
C ILE A 31 9.97 0.37 -0.63
N PHE A 32 10.52 0.15 -1.82
CA PHE A 32 10.09 -0.92 -2.72
C PHE A 32 11.02 -2.14 -2.61
N LEU A 33 10.48 -3.27 -2.18
CA LEU A 33 11.20 -4.53 -2.01
C LEU A 33 10.83 -5.50 -3.13
N VAL A 34 11.83 -6.15 -3.72
CA VAL A 34 11.65 -7.26 -4.66
C VAL A 34 12.06 -8.55 -3.97
N LEU A 35 11.12 -9.50 -3.87
CA LEU A 35 11.34 -10.77 -3.17
C LEU A 35 11.57 -11.90 -4.17
N SER A 36 12.18 -13.00 -3.73
CA SER A 36 12.53 -14.09 -4.65
C SER A 36 11.32 -14.89 -5.14
N SER A 37 10.17 -14.82 -4.46
CA SER A 37 8.93 -15.50 -4.84
C SER A 37 7.68 -14.83 -4.26
N THR A 38 6.52 -15.09 -4.89
CA THR A 38 5.21 -14.63 -4.42
C THR A 38 4.93 -15.12 -2.99
N SER A 39 5.32 -16.36 -2.67
CA SER A 39 5.16 -16.95 -1.34
C SER A 39 5.95 -16.19 -0.27
N LYS A 40 7.23 -15.86 -0.53
CA LYS A 40 8.02 -15.03 0.40
C LYS A 40 7.40 -13.65 0.57
N ARG A 41 6.90 -13.06 -0.52
CA ARG A 41 6.22 -11.75 -0.47
C ARG A 41 4.96 -11.78 0.39
N ASN A 42 4.12 -12.79 0.23
CA ASN A 42 2.94 -12.98 1.08
C ASN A 42 3.33 -13.17 2.54
N SER A 43 4.28 -14.07 2.83
CA SER A 43 4.73 -14.33 4.19
C SER A 43 5.26 -13.08 4.89
N LEU A 44 6.02 -12.23 4.19
CA LEU A 44 6.47 -10.95 4.74
C LEU A 44 5.30 -10.00 5.00
N TYR A 45 4.38 -9.86 4.04
CA TYR A 45 3.20 -9.01 4.18
C TYR A 45 2.35 -9.43 5.39
N ASP A 46 2.05 -10.72 5.52
CA ASP A 46 1.20 -11.23 6.60
C ASP A 46 1.86 -11.04 7.98
N LYS A 47 3.19 -11.18 8.04
CA LYS A 47 3.96 -10.85 9.25
C LYS A 47 3.86 -9.37 9.61
N LEU A 48 3.98 -8.46 8.63
CA LEU A 48 3.88 -7.02 8.86
C LEU A 48 2.51 -6.59 9.36
N VAL A 49 1.43 -7.13 8.79
CA VAL A 49 0.05 -6.90 9.25
C VAL A 49 -0.16 -7.41 10.67
N GLY A 50 0.52 -8.51 11.04
CA GLY A 50 0.44 -9.10 12.38
C GLY A 50 1.24 -8.37 13.46
N VAL A 51 2.09 -7.39 13.11
CA VAL A 51 2.89 -6.65 14.11
C VAL A 51 2.02 -5.69 14.91
N LYS A 52 1.97 -5.88 16.23
CA LYS A 52 1.34 -4.92 17.16
C LYS A 52 2.00 -3.55 17.02
N GLY A 53 1.18 -2.50 16.83
CA GLY A 53 1.65 -1.13 16.67
C GLY A 53 1.83 -0.68 15.22
N VAL A 54 1.66 -1.57 14.24
CA VAL A 54 1.54 -1.21 12.83
C VAL A 54 0.06 -1.18 12.47
N SER A 55 -0.46 0.00 12.10
CA SER A 55 -1.81 0.16 11.58
C SER A 55 -1.70 0.40 10.07
N LEU A 56 -1.86 -0.67 9.30
CA LEU A 56 -1.86 -0.58 7.84
C LEU A 56 -3.27 -0.20 7.38
N GLN A 57 -3.38 0.95 6.74
CA GLN A 57 -4.63 1.36 6.12
C GLN A 57 -4.86 0.51 4.86
N VAL A 58 -6.07 -0.03 4.74
CA VAL A 58 -6.56 -0.65 3.51
C VAL A 58 -7.32 0.42 2.74
N PRO A 59 -6.93 0.75 1.50
CA PRO A 59 -7.67 1.71 0.69
C PRO A 59 -9.12 1.23 0.48
N ASP A 60 -10.10 2.04 0.88
CA ASP A 60 -11.50 1.79 0.59
C ASP A 60 -11.87 2.44 -0.74
N LEU A 61 -11.96 1.62 -1.77
CA LEU A 61 -12.31 2.08 -3.12
C LEU A 61 -13.73 2.64 -3.20
N THR A 62 -14.66 2.14 -2.38
CA THR A 62 -16.07 2.56 -2.41
C THR A 62 -16.19 3.99 -1.92
N ASP A 63 -15.57 4.29 -0.78
CA ASP A 63 -15.51 5.64 -0.21
C ASP A 63 -14.81 6.63 -1.15
N ALA A 64 -13.66 6.25 -1.70
CA ALA A 64 -12.92 7.08 -2.66
C ALA A 64 -13.73 7.37 -3.93
N THR A 65 -14.44 6.36 -4.45
CA THR A 65 -15.31 6.52 -5.63
C THR A 65 -16.47 7.47 -5.32
N GLN A 66 -17.10 7.34 -4.16
CA GLN A 66 -18.21 8.21 -3.75
C GLN A 66 -17.75 9.67 -3.67
N LYS A 67 -16.63 9.93 -3.00
CA LYS A 67 -16.04 11.28 -2.88
C LYS A 67 -15.69 11.89 -4.23
N TRP A 68 -15.23 11.07 -5.18
CA TRP A 68 -14.97 11.53 -6.54
C TRP A 68 -16.27 11.90 -7.26
N GLN A 69 -17.32 11.07 -7.14
CA GLN A 69 -18.62 11.32 -7.75
C GLN A 69 -19.32 12.56 -7.18
N THR A 70 -19.15 12.85 -5.89
CA THR A 70 -19.70 14.06 -5.24
C THR A 70 -18.85 15.31 -5.48
N GLY A 71 -17.65 15.18 -6.07
CA GLY A 71 -16.72 16.28 -6.32
C GLY A 71 -15.91 16.72 -5.10
N GLU A 72 -15.91 15.93 -4.02
CA GLU A 72 -15.10 16.17 -2.81
C GLU A 72 -13.60 15.95 -3.06
N ILE A 73 -13.24 15.11 -4.03
CA ILE A 73 -11.87 14.93 -4.51
C ILE A 73 -11.77 15.17 -6.02
N SER A 74 -10.62 15.67 -6.47
CA SER A 74 -10.41 15.95 -7.88
C SER A 74 -10.18 14.68 -8.70
N ASN A 75 -10.29 14.78 -10.04
CA ASN A 75 -9.89 13.69 -10.94
C ASN A 75 -8.43 13.26 -10.72
N TYR A 76 -7.55 14.22 -10.42
CA TYR A 76 -6.14 13.92 -10.15
C TYR A 76 -5.99 13.06 -8.89
N ASP A 77 -6.66 13.44 -7.80
CA ASP A 77 -6.61 12.73 -6.53
C ASP A 77 -7.17 11.31 -6.65
N TYR A 78 -8.29 11.15 -7.38
CA TYR A 78 -8.89 9.85 -7.61
C TYR A 78 -8.01 8.95 -8.50
N LEU A 79 -7.39 9.49 -9.55
CA LEU A 79 -6.44 8.73 -10.36
C LEU A 79 -5.21 8.33 -9.56
N MET A 80 -4.70 9.21 -8.70
CA MET A 80 -3.62 8.85 -7.76
C MET A 80 -4.05 7.73 -6.83
N PHE A 81 -5.29 7.77 -6.32
CA PHE A 81 -5.84 6.71 -5.49
C PHE A 81 -5.99 5.37 -6.22
N LEU A 82 -6.42 5.35 -7.49
CA LEU A 82 -6.52 4.13 -8.28
C LEU A 82 -5.16 3.52 -8.64
N ASN A 83 -4.14 4.37 -8.76
CA ASN A 83 -2.77 3.96 -9.04
C ASN A 83 -1.96 3.65 -7.77
N LEU A 84 -2.56 3.80 -6.59
CA LEU A 84 -1.99 3.31 -5.33
C LEU A 84 -1.88 1.78 -5.31
#